data_AF-A0A545TC93-F1
#
_entry.id   AF-A0A545TC93-F1
#
_cell.length_a   1.000
_cell.length_b   1.000
_cell.length_c   1.000
_cell.angle_alpha   90.00
_cell.angle_beta   90.00
_cell.angle_gamma   90.00
#
_symmetry.space_group_name_H-M   'P 1'
#
loop_
_entity.id
_entity.type
_entity.pdbx_description
1 polymer ?
#
loop_
_entity_poly.entity_id
_entity_poly.type
_entity_poly.pdbx_seq_one_letter_code
_entity_poly.pdbx_strand_id
1 'polypeptide(L)'
;MAKWVTEKLEELLHQINEVPFTDDRDKKQLSILMNGFMQLNNQAMDNAAVKTKSQLRNWDLASSIKAKQEEKAVKEDKADEELTRLRPIK
;
A
#
# COMPACT_ATOMS: atom_id res chain seq x y z
N MET A 1 -8.84 -6.79 6.40
CA MET A 1 -7.77 -7.73 5.98
C MET A 1 -8.10 -8.17 4.56
N ALA A 2 -7.11 -8.30 3.66
CA ALA A 2 -7.40 -8.66 2.27
C ALA A 2 -7.86 -10.13 2.18
N LYS A 3 -8.91 -10.41 1.40
CA LYS A 3 -9.53 -11.75 1.31
C LYS A 3 -8.52 -12.87 1.02
N TRP A 4 -7.55 -12.62 0.14
CA TRP A 4 -6.49 -13.56 -0.21
C TRP A 4 -5.57 -13.93 0.97
N VAL A 5 -5.36 -13.01 1.91
CA VAL A 5 -4.55 -13.27 3.12
C VAL A 5 -5.28 -14.24 4.03
N THR A 6 -6.60 -14.04 4.19
CA THR A 6 -7.44 -14.92 5.00
C THR A 6 -7.48 -16.34 4.43
N GLU A 7 -7.68 -16.48 3.11
CA GLU A 7 -7.68 -17.78 2.43
C GLU A 7 -6.35 -18.54 2.64
N LYS A 8 -5.21 -17.83 2.54
CA LYS A 8 -3.90 -18.44 2.76
C LYS A 8 -3.65 -18.86 4.21
N LEU A 9 -4.17 -18.11 5.17
CA LEU A 9 -4.09 -18.47 6.58
C LEU A 9 -5.00 -19.67 6.91
N GLU A 10 -6.19 -19.75 6.32
CA GLU A 10 -7.08 -20.91 6.44
C GLU A 10 -6.42 -22.18 5.87
N GLU A 11 -5.82 -22.11 4.68
CA GLU A 11 -5.04 -23.21 4.10
C GLU A 11 -3.90 -23.67 5.03
N LEU A 12 -3.17 -22.73 5.63
CA LEU A 12 -2.10 -23.03 6.59
C LEU A 12 -2.62 -23.74 7.85
N LEU A 13 -3.74 -23.27 8.39
CA LEU A 13 -4.38 -23.88 9.56
C LEU A 13 -4.84 -25.31 9.24
N HIS A 14 -5.39 -25.55 8.05
CA HIS A 14 -5.74 -26.89 7.59
C HIS A 14 -4.51 -27.80 7.52
N GLN A 15 -3.41 -27.34 6.90
CA GLN A 15 -2.17 -28.12 6.80
C GLN A 15 -1.57 -28.47 8.16
N ILE A 16 -1.63 -27.55 9.13
CA ILE A 16 -1.14 -27.78 10.50
C ILE A 16 -1.99 -28.83 11.23
N ASN A 17 -3.31 -28.81 11.01
CA ASN A 17 -4.24 -29.73 11.66
C ASN A 17 -4.17 -31.15 11.08
N GLU A 18 -3.84 -31.26 9.80
CA GLU A 18 -3.65 -32.55 9.11
C GLU A 18 -2.34 -33.26 9.47
N VAL A 19 -1.42 -32.61 10.21
CA VAL A 19 -0.17 -33.25 10.64
C VAL A 19 -0.49 -34.41 11.61
N PRO A 20 -0.14 -35.65 11.25
CA PRO A 20 -0.44 -36.82 12.07
C PRO A 20 0.33 -36.76 13.40
N PHE A 21 -0.27 -37.33 14.44
CA PHE A 21 0.37 -37.46 15.74
C PHE A 21 1.60 -38.38 15.64
N THR A 22 2.77 -37.75 15.67
CA THR A 22 4.10 -38.34 15.54
C THR A 22 5.03 -37.59 16.49
N ASP A 23 6.15 -38.21 16.90
CA ASP A 23 7.10 -37.58 17.84
C ASP A 23 7.70 -36.27 17.32
N ASP A 24 7.67 -36.05 16.00
CA ASP A 24 8.17 -34.85 15.33
C ASP A 24 7.06 -33.90 14.86
N ARG A 25 5.82 -34.06 15.37
CA ARG A 25 4.65 -33.24 15.01
C ARG A 25 4.92 -31.74 15.17
N ASP A 26 5.43 -31.32 16.32
CA ASP A 26 5.69 -29.90 16.61
C ASP A 26 6.69 -29.29 15.63
N LYS A 27 7.73 -30.08 15.28
CA LYS A 27 8.75 -29.65 14.31
C LYS A 27 8.17 -29.52 12.90
N LYS A 28 7.30 -30.44 12.50
CA LYS A 28 6.59 -30.40 11.21
C LYS A 28 5.62 -29.21 11.15
N GLN A 29 4.83 -29.00 12.20
CA GLN A 29 3.90 -27.87 12.30
C GLN A 29 4.64 -26.52 12.27
N LEU A 30 5.76 -26.41 13.00
CA LEU A 30 6.60 -25.22 12.96
C LEU A 30 7.18 -24.99 11.56
N SER A 31 7.64 -26.04 10.88
CA SER A 31 8.13 -25.92 9.50
C SER A 31 7.04 -25.44 8.54
N ILE A 32 5.81 -25.94 8.69
CA ILE A 32 4.66 -25.50 7.89
C ILE A 32 4.36 -24.03 8.14
N LEU A 33 4.31 -23.60 9.41
CA LEU A 33 4.12 -22.19 9.76
C LEU A 33 5.20 -21.28 9.17
N MET A 34 6.47 -21.62 9.36
CA MET A 34 7.60 -20.82 8.89
C MET A 34 7.59 -20.68 7.37
N ASN A 35 7.37 -21.78 6.66
CA ASN A 35 7.29 -21.78 5.19
C ASN A 35 6.06 -20.98 4.71
N GLY A 36 4.92 -21.14 5.39
CA GLY A 36 3.70 -20.41 5.09
C GLY A 36 3.83 -18.90 5.24
N PHE A 37 4.39 -18.44 6.35
CA PHE A 37 4.63 -17.01 6.57
C PHE A 37 5.64 -16.44 5.58
N MET A 38 6.68 -17.19 5.21
CA MET A 38 7.62 -16.77 4.18
C MET A 38 6.92 -16.57 2.83
N GLN A 39 6.06 -17.52 2.42
CA GLN A 39 5.29 -17.39 1.17
C GLN A 39 4.34 -16.21 1.20
N LEU A 40 3.63 -16.01 2.32
CA LEU A 40 2.68 -14.90 2.48
C LEU A 40 3.39 -13.54 2.45
N ASN A 41 4.57 -13.45 3.08
CA ASN A 41 5.40 -12.25 3.04
C ASN A 41 5.90 -11.95 1.62
N ASN A 42 6.39 -12.96 0.89
CA ASN A 42 6.83 -12.77 -0.49
C ASN A 42 5.68 -12.26 -1.38
N GLN A 43 4.49 -12.85 -1.28
CA GLN A 43 3.33 -12.39 -2.03
C GLN A 43 2.89 -10.96 -1.64
N ALA A 44 2.97 -10.61 -0.35
CA ALA A 44 2.69 -9.26 0.10
C ALA A 44 3.69 -8.25 -0.50
N MET A 45 4.98 -8.61 -0.54
CA MET A 45 6.03 -7.80 -1.16
C MET A 45 5.86 -7.69 -2.67
N ASP A 46 5.50 -8.76 -3.37
CA ASP A 46 5.22 -8.74 -4.81
C ASP A 46 4.03 -7.84 -5.12
N ASN A 47 2.94 -7.96 -4.36
CA ASN A 47 1.77 -7.10 -4.50
C ASN A 47 2.09 -5.63 -4.23
N ALA A 48 2.92 -5.36 -3.22
CA ALA A 48 3.41 -4.02 -2.93
C ALA A 48 4.27 -3.49 -4.09
N ALA A 49 5.21 -4.28 -4.61
CA ALA A 49 6.05 -3.92 -5.73
C ALA A 49 5.24 -3.63 -7.00
N VAL A 50 4.23 -4.45 -7.31
CA VAL A 50 3.32 -4.23 -8.45
C VAL A 50 2.54 -2.94 -8.28
N LYS A 51 2.01 -2.68 -7.08
CA LYS A 51 1.27 -1.45 -6.76
C LYS A 51 2.16 -0.22 -6.82
N THR A 52 3.37 -0.29 -6.26
CA THR A 52 4.35 0.79 -6.34
C THR A 52 4.77 1.02 -7.78
N LYS A 53 5.03 -0.02 -8.57
CA LYS A 53 5.35 0.11 -10.00
C LYS A 53 4.21 0.75 -10.79
N SER A 54 2.95 0.40 -10.53
CA SER A 54 1.82 1.03 -11.21
C SER A 54 1.65 2.51 -10.83
N GLN A 55 1.86 2.85 -9.55
CA GLN A 55 1.84 4.22 -9.07
C GLN A 55 3.00 5.06 -9.62
N LEU A 56 4.22 4.50 -9.66
CA LEU A 56 5.41 5.14 -10.24
C LEU A 56 5.28 5.30 -11.76
N ARG A 57 4.68 4.34 -12.47
CA ARG A 57 4.43 4.45 -13.91
C ARG A 57 3.46 5.57 -14.25
N ASN A 58 2.52 5.87 -13.35
CA ASN A 58 1.62 7.01 -13.46
C ASN A 58 2.19 8.29 -12.83
N TRP A 59 3.36 8.22 -12.21
CA TRP A 59 4.09 9.39 -11.73
C TRP A 59 4.89 9.97 -12.88
N ASP A 60 4.17 10.61 -13.82
CA ASP A 60 4.79 11.47 -14.79
C ASP A 60 5.34 12.71 -14.05
N LEU A 61 6.67 12.86 -14.06
CA LEU A 61 7.34 14.02 -13.45
C LEU A 61 6.77 15.33 -14.05
N ALA A 62 6.38 15.33 -15.32
CA ALA A 62 5.83 16.49 -16.00
C ALA A 62 4.44 16.90 -15.49
N SER A 63 3.58 15.95 -15.11
CA SER A 63 2.25 16.27 -14.53
C SER A 63 2.34 16.77 -13.09
N SER A 64 3.33 16.29 -12.32
CA SER A 64 3.57 16.76 -10.95
C SER A 64 4.16 18.18 -10.86
N ILE A 65 4.93 18.60 -11.87
CA ILE A 65 5.45 19.97 -11.97
C ILE A 65 4.33 20.94 -12.37
N LYS A 66 3.45 20.56 -13.31
CA LYS A 66 2.28 21.37 -13.69
C LYS A 66 1.30 21.55 -12.53
N ALA A 67 0.98 20.48 -11.79
CA ALA A 67 0.09 20.57 -10.64
C ALA A 67 0.61 21.52 -9.54
N LYS A 68 1.94 21.54 -9.29
CA LYS A 68 2.56 22.48 -8.35
C LYS A 68 2.61 23.94 -8.85
N GLN A 69 2.61 24.16 -10.17
CA GLN A 69 2.54 25.51 -10.74
C GLN A 69 1.11 26.06 -10.70
N GLU A 70 0.11 25.24 -11.00
CA GLU A 70 -1.31 25.63 -10.93
C GLU A 70 -1.76 25.92 -9.48
N GLU A 71 -1.32 25.14 -8.48
CA GLU A 71 -1.60 25.43 -7.07
C GLU A 71 -0.95 26.73 -6.57
N LYS A 72 0.19 27.14 -7.13
CA LYS A 72 0.83 28.42 -6.80
C LYS A 72 0.10 29.59 -7.45
N ALA A 73 -0.28 29.47 -8.72
CA ALA A 73 -1.03 30.49 -9.43
C ALA A 73 -2.39 30.79 -8.78
N VAL A 74 -3.13 29.76 -8.34
CA VAL A 74 -4.43 29.93 -7.66
C VAL A 74 -4.29 30.62 -6.28
N LYS A 75 -3.12 30.50 -5.62
CA LYS A 75 -2.86 31.18 -4.34
C LYS A 75 -2.47 32.65 -4.52
N GLU A 76 -1.78 33.00 -5.60
CA GLU A 76 -1.46 34.39 -5.94
C GLU A 76 -2.73 35.17 -6.32
N ASP A 77 -3.61 34.58 -7.12
CA ASP A 77 -4.88 35.22 -7.53
C ASP A 77 -5.80 35.56 -6.33
N LYS A 78 -5.85 34.67 -5.32
CA LYS A 78 -6.65 34.93 -4.10
C LYS A 78 -6.06 36.00 -3.21
N ALA A 79 -4.74 36.16 -3.19
CA ALA A 79 -4.07 37.18 -2.39
C ALA A 79 -4.31 38.59 -2.98
N ASP A 80 -4.32 38.70 -4.31
CA ASP A 80 -4.62 39.96 -5.01
C ASP A 80 -6.09 40.37 -4.91
N GLU A 81 -7.01 39.40 -4.85
CA GLU A 81 -8.44 39.65 -4.64
C GLU A 81 -8.75 40.13 -3.21
N GLU A 82 -8.03 39.64 -2.19
CA GLU A 82 -8.14 40.18 -0.82
C GLU A 82 -7.53 41.58 -0.69
N LEU A 83 -6.40 41.85 -1.37
CA LEU A 83 -5.72 43.15 -1.33
C LEU A 83 -6.54 44.27 -2.00
N THR A 84 -7.36 43.94 -2.99
CA THR A 84 -8.24 44.88 -3.70
C THR A 84 -9.54 45.18 -2.95
N ARG A 85 -10.04 44.25 -2.12
CA ARG A 85 -11.21 44.48 -1.24
C ARG A 85 -10.94 45.40 -0.05
N LEU A 86 -9.68 45.59 0.32
CA LEU A 86 -9.26 46.42 1.45
C LEU A 86 -8.92 47.87 1.07
N ARG A 87 -8.96 48.23 -0.22
CA ARG A 87 -8.69 49.61 -0.65
C ARG A 87 -9.93 50.48 -0.40
N PRO A 88 -9.82 51.60 0.34
CA PRO A 88 -10.92 52.54 0.44
C PRO A 88 -11.20 53.14 -0.94
N ILE A 89 -12.45 53.04 -1.39
CA ILE A 89 -12.95 53.76 -2.57
C ILE A 89 -12.86 55.25 -2.22
N LYS A 90 -12.15 56.00 -3.05
CA LYS A 90 -11.88 57.43 -2.86
C LYS A 90 -13.07 58.29 -3.28
#